data_AF-A0A7G6WTC4-F1
#
_entry.id   AF-A0A7G6WTC4-F1
#
_cell.length_a   1.000
_cell.length_b   1.000
_cell.length_c   1.000
_cell.angle_alpha   90.00
_cell.angle_beta   90.00
_cell.angle_gamma   90.00
#
_symmetry.space_group_name_H-M   'P 1'
#
loop_
_entity.id
_entity.type
_entity.pdbx_description
1 polymer ?
#
loop_
_entity_poly.entity_id
_entity_poly.type
_entity_poly.pdbx_seq_one_letter_code
_entity_poly.pdbx_strand_id
1 'polypeptide(L)'
;MDRRSFLAVGTLGVGAVALQLSGARSAGAGVSAIVTSLSQLQSAINSAGPGTVITLANGSYAVPSSSPITINGRNGTSAAPITIVAESRGGVTLTGSQSFVLSNSSYITISGFNFRQSTTLEIPTTCPRIRLTRNDFQFATVAEHWVVVRGDDVKVDRNTFHDKSTKGVYLVIDGPGSTTMALRTNIARNYFRDHSYSGSNGGEPIRLGVSSRALSAADATVEYNLFERVNGDPEAISVKSSGNTIRFNTIRSSTGGIVLRHGNENRVEGNYLLSGANGIRIYGNDHLIVNNYVSGAGIVLGSGTVRDHYDGEPSSSRTGNDAPDRVTIVLNTLRNNSQALAGESQRTLPPLGCKIQDNLLVGDSGSLVDMPYLQGITWSGNILWGGAANGNIPSSGFTRADPKLQAGSDGVCRLGSGSAALNAASQNHSGQVTDDLDGQPRVAPYDVGADESSTQPTTRHPLNPADVGPGAA
;
A
#
# COMPACT_ATOMS: atom_id res chain seq x y z
N MET A 1 -1.36 -88.72 -40.08
CA MET A 1 -2.50 -87.84 -40.42
C MET A 1 -2.07 -86.41 -40.08
N ASP A 2 -2.21 -85.54 -41.07
CA ASP A 2 -1.70 -84.17 -41.25
C ASP A 2 -1.92 -83.16 -40.10
N ARG A 3 -0.92 -82.35 -39.70
CA ARG A 3 -0.46 -81.01 -40.17
C ARG A 3 -1.42 -79.81 -39.92
N ARG A 4 -0.89 -78.87 -39.11
CA ARG A 4 -0.87 -77.39 -39.24
C ARG A 4 -2.18 -76.54 -39.28
N SER A 5 -2.19 -75.57 -38.36
CA SER A 5 -2.53 -74.13 -38.50
C SER A 5 -3.90 -73.68 -39.06
N PHE A 6 -4.58 -72.75 -38.35
CA PHE A 6 -4.83 -71.35 -38.80
C PHE A 6 -5.59 -70.52 -37.74
N LEU A 7 -5.24 -69.23 -37.68
CA LEU A 7 -5.90 -68.14 -36.93
C LEU A 7 -7.28 -67.79 -37.51
N ALA A 8 -8.19 -67.28 -36.66
CA ALA A 8 -9.04 -66.14 -37.02
C ALA A 8 -9.54 -65.39 -35.77
N VAL A 9 -9.44 -64.06 -35.87
CA VAL A 9 -9.75 -63.01 -34.89
C VAL A 9 -11.23 -62.63 -34.97
N GLY A 10 -11.82 -62.24 -33.84
CA GLY A 10 -13.09 -61.50 -33.77
C GLY A 10 -12.99 -60.40 -32.71
N THR A 11 -12.66 -59.18 -33.13
CA THR A 11 -12.61 -57.97 -32.31
C THR A 11 -13.95 -57.23 -32.38
N LEU A 12 -14.55 -56.95 -31.22
CA LEU A 12 -15.71 -56.06 -31.06
C LEU A 12 -15.27 -54.59 -31.23
N GLY A 13 -15.94 -53.87 -32.11
CA GLY A 13 -15.70 -52.46 -32.41
C GLY A 13 -16.27 -51.54 -31.33
N VAL A 14 -15.46 -50.57 -30.91
CA VAL A 14 -15.88 -49.36 -30.20
C VAL A 14 -15.75 -48.20 -31.19
N GLY A 15 -16.86 -47.54 -31.49
CA GLY A 15 -16.91 -46.41 -32.39
C GLY A 15 -16.16 -45.20 -31.82
N ALA A 16 -15.10 -44.78 -32.49
CA ALA A 16 -14.43 -43.51 -32.24
C ALA A 16 -15.23 -42.38 -32.93
N VAL A 17 -15.91 -41.56 -32.14
CA VAL A 17 -16.38 -40.25 -32.61
C VAL A 17 -15.17 -39.32 -32.61
N ALA A 18 -14.64 -39.04 -33.80
CA ALA A 18 -13.60 -38.04 -34.00
C ALA A 18 -14.20 -36.65 -33.77
N LEU A 19 -14.05 -36.12 -32.56
CA LEU A 19 -14.28 -34.71 -32.29
C LEU A 19 -13.12 -33.94 -32.95
N GLN A 20 -13.39 -33.29 -34.07
CA GLN A 20 -12.45 -32.34 -34.65
C GLN A 20 -12.28 -31.18 -33.66
N LEU A 21 -11.18 -31.21 -32.91
CA LEU A 21 -10.67 -30.07 -32.18
C LEU A 21 -10.29 -29.01 -33.21
N SER A 22 -11.22 -28.11 -33.50
CA SER A 22 -10.92 -26.83 -34.09
C SER A 22 -9.87 -26.16 -33.21
N GLY A 23 -8.66 -26.06 -33.76
CA GLY A 23 -7.49 -25.59 -33.04
C GLY A 23 -7.78 -24.29 -32.31
N ALA A 24 -7.45 -24.26 -31.02
CA ALA A 24 -7.33 -23.03 -30.28
C ALA A 24 -6.36 -22.14 -31.07
N ARG A 25 -6.89 -21.08 -31.68
CA ARG A 25 -6.07 -20.02 -32.26
C ARG A 25 -5.20 -19.52 -31.11
N SER A 26 -3.89 -19.75 -31.23
CA SER A 26 -2.87 -18.95 -30.56
C SER A 26 -3.36 -17.51 -30.57
N ALA A 27 -3.59 -16.92 -29.38
CA ALA A 27 -3.81 -15.49 -29.26
C ALA A 27 -2.59 -14.81 -29.89
N GLY A 28 -2.77 -14.31 -31.11
CA GLY A 28 -1.68 -13.71 -31.86
C GLY A 28 -1.11 -12.57 -31.03
N ALA A 29 0.22 -12.51 -30.94
CA ALA A 29 0.92 -11.34 -30.47
C ALA A 29 0.34 -10.12 -31.20
N GLY A 30 -0.38 -9.26 -30.46
CA GLY A 30 -1.00 -8.07 -31.02
C GLY A 30 0.06 -7.26 -31.75
N VAL A 31 -0.31 -6.70 -32.91
CA VAL A 31 0.55 -5.89 -33.78
C VAL A 31 1.35 -4.90 -32.91
N SER A 32 2.66 -5.11 -32.80
CA SER A 32 3.59 -4.19 -32.15
C SER A 32 3.96 -3.11 -33.16
N ALA A 33 3.27 -1.98 -33.10
CA ALA A 33 3.66 -0.81 -33.88
C ALA A 33 4.70 -0.02 -33.09
N ILE A 34 5.96 -0.04 -33.55
CA ILE A 34 6.93 0.97 -33.13
C ILE A 34 6.53 2.26 -33.84
N VAL A 35 6.26 3.30 -33.06
CA VAL A 35 5.97 4.66 -33.53
C VAL A 35 7.09 5.59 -33.12
N THR A 36 7.46 6.53 -33.97
CA THR A 36 8.63 7.41 -33.77
C THR A 36 8.25 8.88 -33.60
N SER A 37 6.96 9.20 -33.50
CA SER A 37 6.46 10.56 -33.28
C SER A 37 5.16 10.56 -32.47
N LEU A 38 4.83 11.72 -31.88
CA LEU A 38 3.56 11.91 -31.18
C LEU A 38 2.35 11.75 -32.10
N SER A 39 2.45 12.16 -33.37
CA SER A 39 1.37 12.00 -34.35
C SER A 39 1.11 10.53 -34.67
N GLN A 40 2.17 9.74 -34.88
CA GLN A 40 2.05 8.31 -35.10
C GLN A 40 1.53 7.58 -33.85
N LEU A 41 1.99 7.97 -32.66
CA LEU A 41 1.45 7.47 -31.39
C LEU A 41 -0.05 7.74 -31.28
N GLN A 42 -0.50 8.97 -31.55
CA GLN A 42 -1.91 9.31 -31.48
C GLN A 42 -2.74 8.51 -32.50
N SER A 43 -2.27 8.36 -33.74
CA SER A 43 -2.93 7.53 -34.75
C SER A 43 -3.03 6.07 -34.33
N ALA A 44 -1.95 5.50 -33.76
CA ALA A 44 -1.95 4.13 -33.26
C ALA A 44 -2.94 3.94 -32.10
N ILE A 45 -2.99 4.90 -31.16
CA ILE A 45 -3.96 4.88 -30.06
C ILE A 45 -5.38 4.91 -30.60
N ASN A 46 -5.69 5.79 -31.56
CA ASN A 46 -7.03 5.92 -32.14
C ASN A 46 -7.53 4.63 -32.80
N SER A 47 -6.64 3.82 -33.34
CA SER A 47 -6.94 2.53 -33.99
C SER A 47 -6.84 1.33 -33.04
N ALA A 48 -6.40 1.52 -31.80
CA ALA A 48 -6.16 0.42 -30.87
C ALA A 48 -7.45 -0.31 -30.48
N GLY A 49 -7.38 -1.64 -30.45
CA GLY A 49 -8.38 -2.56 -29.91
C GLY A 49 -7.76 -3.50 -28.86
N PRO A 50 -8.54 -4.41 -28.26
CA PRO A 50 -8.02 -5.32 -27.24
C PRO A 50 -6.73 -6.05 -27.67
N GLY A 51 -5.72 -6.03 -26.80
CA GLY A 51 -4.42 -6.67 -27.02
C GLY A 51 -3.41 -5.90 -27.87
N THR A 52 -3.76 -4.72 -28.38
CA THR A 52 -2.81 -3.86 -29.10
C THR A 52 -1.64 -3.44 -28.19
N VAL A 53 -0.41 -3.51 -28.72
CA VAL A 53 0.79 -2.99 -28.07
C VAL A 53 1.37 -1.87 -28.95
N ILE A 54 1.46 -0.67 -28.39
CA ILE A 54 2.01 0.51 -29.06
C ILE A 54 3.31 0.87 -28.37
N THR A 55 4.42 0.81 -29.11
CA THR A 55 5.75 1.09 -28.58
C THR A 55 6.22 2.45 -29.09
N LEU A 56 6.40 3.43 -28.22
CA LEU A 56 6.98 4.72 -28.61
C LEU A 56 8.52 4.61 -28.55
N ALA A 57 9.18 4.87 -29.68
CA ALA A 57 10.63 4.86 -29.79
C ALA A 57 11.28 5.80 -28.78
N ASN A 58 12.46 5.44 -28.30
CA ASN A 58 13.23 6.25 -27.35
C ASN A 58 13.41 7.68 -27.85
N GLY A 59 13.29 8.64 -26.94
CA GLY A 59 13.39 10.06 -27.28
C GLY A 59 12.76 10.98 -26.24
N SER A 60 12.96 12.28 -26.45
CA SER A 60 12.29 13.32 -25.68
C SER A 60 11.20 13.95 -26.55
N TYR A 61 9.96 13.93 -26.07
CA TYR A 61 8.80 14.42 -26.80
C TYR A 61 8.16 15.57 -26.03
N ALA A 62 8.20 16.76 -26.62
CA ALA A 62 7.47 17.92 -26.12
C ALA A 62 6.00 17.80 -26.55
N VAL A 63 5.11 17.48 -25.61
CA VAL A 63 3.68 17.36 -25.87
C VAL A 63 3.07 18.76 -25.95
N PRO A 64 2.49 19.17 -27.10
CA PRO A 64 1.90 20.49 -27.24
C PRO A 64 0.68 20.65 -26.33
N SER A 65 0.55 21.80 -25.67
CA SER A 65 -0.61 22.08 -24.80
C SER A 65 -1.96 22.06 -25.53
N SER A 66 -1.97 22.35 -26.83
CA SER A 66 -3.15 22.28 -27.68
C SER A 66 -3.49 20.87 -28.17
N SER A 67 -2.60 19.89 -27.98
CA SER A 67 -2.74 18.53 -28.50
C SER A 67 -2.06 17.52 -27.56
N PRO A 68 -2.65 17.25 -26.37
CA PRO A 68 -2.18 16.18 -25.51
C PRO A 68 -2.38 14.80 -26.17
N ILE A 69 -1.73 13.77 -25.63
CA ILE A 69 -1.89 12.39 -26.10
C ILE A 69 -3.21 11.85 -25.54
N THR A 70 -4.25 11.82 -26.38
CA THR A 70 -5.60 11.45 -25.95
C THR A 70 -5.86 9.95 -26.05
N ILE A 71 -6.43 9.36 -25.00
CA ILE A 71 -6.92 7.98 -24.97
C ILE A 71 -8.43 8.06 -24.73
N ASN A 72 -9.21 8.08 -25.82
CA ASN A 72 -10.66 8.26 -25.79
C ASN A 72 -11.38 7.05 -26.37
N GLY A 73 -12.31 6.48 -25.59
CA GLY A 73 -13.15 5.37 -26.04
C GLY A 73 -12.37 4.09 -26.32
N ARG A 74 -11.18 3.91 -25.74
CA ARG A 74 -10.29 2.76 -25.97
C ARG A 74 -10.50 1.74 -24.87
N ASN A 75 -10.87 0.52 -25.23
CA ASN A 75 -11.22 -0.49 -24.25
C ASN A 75 -10.53 -1.80 -24.61
N GLY A 76 -9.57 -2.20 -23.77
CA GLY A 76 -9.04 -3.55 -23.77
C GLY A 76 -9.95 -4.51 -23.01
N THR A 77 -9.42 -5.67 -22.67
CA THR A 77 -10.07 -6.62 -21.74
C THR A 77 -9.08 -7.07 -20.68
N SER A 78 -9.56 -7.77 -19.65
CA SER A 78 -8.68 -8.37 -18.62
C SER A 78 -7.66 -9.32 -19.21
N ALA A 79 -8.03 -10.07 -20.26
CA ALA A 79 -7.17 -11.01 -20.96
C ALA A 79 -6.29 -10.34 -22.03
N ALA A 80 -6.70 -9.18 -22.55
CA ALA A 80 -6.04 -8.48 -23.65
C ALA A 80 -6.11 -6.96 -23.44
N PRO A 81 -5.34 -6.40 -22.48
CA PRO A 81 -5.28 -4.96 -22.28
C PRO A 81 -4.63 -4.27 -23.49
N ILE A 82 -4.98 -3.00 -23.72
CA ILE A 82 -4.21 -2.15 -24.64
C ILE A 82 -2.98 -1.66 -23.87
N THR A 83 -1.79 -1.85 -24.45
CA THR A 83 -0.54 -1.45 -23.82
C THR A 83 0.12 -0.33 -24.62
N ILE A 84 0.39 0.80 -23.97
CA ILE A 84 1.17 1.90 -24.49
C ILE A 84 2.48 1.89 -23.69
N VAL A 85 3.61 1.69 -24.36
CA VAL A 85 4.89 1.41 -23.70
C VAL A 85 6.04 2.17 -24.35
N ALA A 86 7.00 2.62 -23.54
CA ALA A 86 8.27 3.13 -24.03
C ALA A 86 9.14 1.99 -24.59
N GLU A 87 9.87 2.24 -25.68
CA GLU A 87 10.76 1.26 -26.32
C GLU A 87 11.76 0.64 -25.34
N SER A 88 12.39 1.49 -24.53
CA SER A 88 13.12 1.06 -23.34
C SER A 88 12.57 1.77 -22.11
N ARG A 89 12.63 1.09 -20.97
CA ARG A 89 12.17 1.64 -19.70
C ARG A 89 12.98 2.89 -19.35
N GLY A 90 12.30 4.02 -19.22
CA GLY A 90 12.91 5.33 -19.00
C GLY A 90 13.57 5.93 -20.26
N GLY A 91 13.43 5.30 -21.43
CA GLY A 91 13.97 5.81 -22.69
C GLY A 91 13.08 6.84 -23.40
N VAL A 92 11.84 7.00 -22.94
CA VAL A 92 10.90 8.02 -23.45
C VAL A 92 10.59 9.05 -22.37
N THR A 93 10.93 10.31 -22.64
CA THR A 93 10.60 11.44 -21.78
C THR A 93 9.49 12.28 -22.39
N LEU A 94 8.42 12.49 -21.64
CA LEU A 94 7.27 13.32 -22.03
C LEU A 94 7.32 14.63 -21.24
N THR A 95 7.49 15.76 -21.95
CA THR A 95 7.48 17.11 -21.39
C THR A 95 6.26 17.89 -21.89
N GLY A 96 6.01 19.09 -21.34
CA GLY A 96 4.87 19.94 -21.71
C GLY A 96 3.92 20.17 -20.54
N SER A 97 2.74 20.74 -20.80
CA SER A 97 1.76 20.98 -19.73
C SER A 97 1.07 19.69 -19.27
N GLN A 98 0.74 18.82 -20.20
CA GLN A 98 0.05 17.54 -20.01
C GLN A 98 0.67 16.49 -20.94
N SER A 99 0.59 15.21 -20.55
CA SER A 99 1.00 14.08 -21.40
C SER A 99 -0.22 13.31 -21.89
N PHE A 100 -0.64 12.25 -21.18
CA PHE A 100 -1.84 11.48 -21.48
C PHE A 100 -3.08 12.14 -20.88
N VAL A 101 -4.16 12.18 -21.67
CA VAL A 101 -5.50 12.58 -21.22
C VAL A 101 -6.46 11.46 -21.55
N LEU A 102 -7.06 10.86 -20.51
CA LEU A 102 -7.90 9.68 -20.62
C LEU A 102 -9.39 10.06 -20.57
N SER A 103 -10.22 9.35 -21.32
CA SER A 103 -11.68 9.40 -21.20
C SER A 103 -12.33 8.13 -21.74
N ASN A 104 -13.39 7.67 -21.07
CA ASN A 104 -14.24 6.55 -21.53
C ASN A 104 -13.45 5.29 -21.95
N SER A 105 -12.38 4.98 -21.22
CA SER A 105 -11.39 3.97 -21.62
C SER A 105 -11.05 3.02 -20.49
N SER A 106 -10.88 1.73 -20.75
CA SER A 106 -10.62 0.73 -19.71
C SER A 106 -9.62 -0.32 -20.15
N TYR A 107 -8.99 -1.00 -19.19
CA TYR A 107 -7.95 -2.01 -19.44
C TYR A 107 -6.79 -1.47 -20.29
N ILE A 108 -6.29 -0.30 -19.91
CA ILE A 108 -5.13 0.34 -20.54
C ILE A 108 -3.93 0.22 -19.61
N THR A 109 -2.78 -0.18 -20.14
CA THR A 109 -1.48 -0.13 -19.44
C THR A 109 -0.62 0.97 -20.05
N ILE A 110 -0.15 1.90 -19.22
CA ILE A 110 0.83 2.93 -19.59
C ILE A 110 2.13 2.62 -18.85
N SER A 111 3.20 2.32 -19.60
CA SER A 111 4.41 1.75 -19.02
C SER A 111 5.73 2.30 -19.54
N GLY A 112 6.68 2.51 -18.64
CA GLY A 112 8.08 2.77 -18.99
C GLY A 112 8.43 4.23 -19.29
N PHE A 113 7.53 5.19 -19.07
CA PHE A 113 7.73 6.60 -19.43
C PHE A 113 8.36 7.41 -18.30
N ASN A 114 9.15 8.42 -18.66
CA ASN A 114 9.52 9.52 -17.76
C ASN A 114 8.54 10.67 -17.97
N PHE A 115 7.76 11.02 -16.95
CA PHE A 115 6.82 12.12 -16.99
C PHE A 115 7.41 13.37 -16.36
N ARG A 116 7.43 14.46 -17.12
CA ARG A 116 7.95 15.79 -16.75
C ARG A 116 6.94 16.90 -17.01
N GLN A 117 5.65 16.57 -16.93
CA GLN A 117 4.57 17.52 -17.20
C GLN A 117 4.39 18.54 -16.07
N SER A 118 3.70 19.65 -16.33
CA SER A 118 3.49 20.72 -15.35
C SER A 118 2.10 20.77 -14.71
N THR A 119 1.23 19.82 -15.05
CA THR A 119 -0.11 19.69 -14.44
C THR A 119 -0.38 18.25 -14.01
N THR A 120 -1.44 18.02 -13.25
CA THR A 120 -1.85 16.69 -12.78
C THR A 120 -2.11 15.70 -13.92
N LEU A 121 -1.68 14.46 -13.76
CA LEU A 121 -2.16 13.30 -14.52
C LEU A 121 -3.36 12.71 -13.79
N GLU A 122 -4.54 12.77 -14.42
CA GLU A 122 -5.78 12.29 -13.83
C GLU A 122 -6.25 10.99 -14.52
N ILE A 123 -6.62 10.00 -13.71
CA ILE A 123 -7.38 8.83 -14.15
C ILE A 123 -8.85 9.08 -13.77
N PRO A 124 -9.70 9.53 -14.71
CA PRO A 124 -11.06 9.94 -14.40
C PRO A 124 -11.96 8.74 -14.06
N THR A 125 -13.14 9.02 -13.51
CA THR A 125 -14.16 8.03 -13.15
C THR A 125 -14.60 7.15 -14.32
N THR A 126 -14.57 7.70 -15.55
CA THR A 126 -14.89 6.99 -16.79
C THR A 126 -13.78 6.05 -17.26
N CYS A 127 -12.69 5.94 -16.49
CA CYS A 127 -11.53 5.13 -16.83
C CYS A 127 -11.16 4.11 -15.74
N PRO A 128 -11.98 3.05 -15.55
CA PRO A 128 -11.63 1.98 -14.63
C PRO A 128 -10.55 1.07 -15.22
N ARG A 129 -9.85 0.33 -14.35
CA ARG A 129 -8.86 -0.69 -14.75
C ARG A 129 -7.72 -0.15 -15.60
N ILE A 130 -7.26 1.05 -15.28
CA ILE A 130 -6.03 1.62 -15.82
C ILE A 130 -4.86 1.14 -14.97
N ARG A 131 -3.74 0.81 -15.64
CA ARG A 131 -2.47 0.46 -14.99
C ARG A 131 -1.39 1.45 -15.36
N LEU A 132 -0.87 2.16 -14.37
CA LEU A 132 0.37 2.93 -14.49
C LEU A 132 1.50 2.08 -13.90
N THR A 133 2.43 1.63 -14.73
CA THR A 133 3.52 0.78 -14.25
C THR A 133 4.89 1.12 -14.80
N ARG A 134 5.94 0.94 -13.99
CA ARG A 134 7.33 1.13 -14.44
C ARG A 134 7.63 2.52 -15.00
N ASN A 135 6.90 3.53 -14.52
CA ASN A 135 7.10 4.92 -14.90
C ASN A 135 7.93 5.67 -13.87
N ASP A 136 8.52 6.77 -14.32
CA ASP A 136 9.24 7.72 -13.50
C ASP A 136 8.53 9.07 -13.51
N PHE A 137 8.05 9.50 -12.35
CA PHE A 137 7.31 10.74 -12.15
C PHE A 137 8.21 11.78 -11.48
N GLN A 138 8.44 12.88 -12.18
CA GLN A 138 9.13 14.08 -11.67
C GLN A 138 8.50 15.30 -12.34
N PHE A 139 7.30 15.67 -11.91
CA PHE A 139 6.57 16.77 -12.55
C PHE A 139 7.24 18.12 -12.25
N ALA A 140 6.94 19.12 -13.08
CA ALA A 140 7.41 20.48 -12.82
C ALA A 140 6.87 20.99 -11.47
N THR A 141 7.62 21.88 -10.84
CA THR A 141 7.34 22.40 -9.48
C THR A 141 5.96 23.04 -9.31
N VAL A 142 5.40 23.59 -10.40
CA VAL A 142 4.07 24.20 -10.45
C VAL A 142 2.92 23.19 -10.36
N ALA A 143 3.18 21.89 -10.57
CA ALA A 143 2.19 20.85 -10.38
C ALA A 143 1.99 20.58 -8.87
N GLU A 144 0.80 20.89 -8.36
CA GLU A 144 0.46 20.63 -6.96
C GLU A 144 0.36 19.11 -6.72
N HIS A 145 -0.67 18.45 -7.25
CA HIS A 145 -0.79 16.99 -7.23
C HIS A 145 -0.22 16.37 -8.50
N TRP A 146 0.47 15.23 -8.40
CA TRP A 146 1.05 14.59 -9.58
C TRP A 146 0.09 13.61 -10.23
N VAL A 147 -0.35 12.58 -9.50
CA VAL A 147 -1.32 11.60 -10.00
C VAL A 147 -2.57 11.62 -9.15
N VAL A 148 -3.73 11.79 -9.79
CA VAL A 148 -5.05 11.73 -9.14
C VAL A 148 -5.86 10.59 -9.74
N VAL A 149 -6.31 9.66 -8.89
CA VAL A 149 -7.13 8.50 -9.28
C VAL A 149 -8.57 8.70 -8.85
N ARG A 150 -9.48 8.66 -9.83
CA ARG A 150 -10.92 8.67 -9.63
C ARG A 150 -11.64 7.44 -10.19
N GLY A 151 -11.02 6.73 -11.13
CA GLY A 151 -11.55 5.47 -11.66
C GLY A 151 -11.31 4.28 -10.73
N ASP A 152 -12.20 3.30 -10.79
CA ASP A 152 -12.11 2.07 -9.99
C ASP A 152 -11.08 1.07 -10.56
N ASP A 153 -10.63 0.14 -9.72
CA ASP A 153 -9.76 -0.99 -10.08
C ASP A 153 -8.42 -0.55 -10.72
N VAL A 154 -7.96 0.65 -10.40
CA VAL A 154 -6.71 1.21 -10.91
C VAL A 154 -5.51 0.55 -10.23
N LYS A 155 -4.47 0.29 -11.02
CA LYS A 155 -3.18 -0.23 -10.53
C LYS A 155 -2.10 0.82 -10.74
N VAL A 156 -1.44 1.20 -9.66
CA VAL A 156 -0.25 2.06 -9.70
C VAL A 156 0.88 1.24 -9.11
N ASP A 157 1.71 0.63 -9.95
CA ASP A 157 2.73 -0.30 -9.49
C ASP A 157 4.11 -0.14 -10.11
N ARG A 158 5.17 -0.37 -9.33
CA ARG A 158 6.56 -0.30 -9.82
C ARG A 158 6.92 1.07 -10.43
N ASN A 159 6.34 2.15 -9.95
CA ASN A 159 6.72 3.50 -10.40
C ASN A 159 7.69 4.15 -9.40
N THR A 160 8.41 5.18 -9.84
CA THR A 160 9.14 6.08 -8.94
C THR A 160 8.49 7.45 -8.94
N PHE A 161 8.29 8.02 -7.75
CA PHE A 161 7.85 9.40 -7.53
C PHE A 161 8.92 10.09 -6.70
N HIS A 162 9.56 11.15 -7.20
CA HIS A 162 10.76 11.67 -6.54
C HIS A 162 11.03 13.16 -6.69
N ASP A 163 11.74 13.73 -5.72
CA ASP A 163 12.29 15.09 -5.74
C ASP A 163 11.25 16.23 -5.79
N LYS A 164 10.06 16.03 -5.23
CA LYS A 164 9.11 17.14 -5.03
C LYS A 164 9.53 18.00 -3.84
N SER A 165 9.64 19.30 -4.09
CA SER A 165 10.00 20.33 -3.10
C SER A 165 8.88 21.35 -2.84
N THR A 166 7.66 21.09 -3.34
CA THR A 166 6.53 22.02 -3.34
C THR A 166 5.29 21.40 -2.71
N LYS A 167 4.31 22.24 -2.34
CA LYS A 167 3.01 21.77 -1.85
C LYS A 167 2.35 20.80 -2.83
N GLY A 168 1.68 19.81 -2.29
CA GLY A 168 0.81 18.84 -2.95
C GLY A 168 1.33 17.41 -2.83
N VAL A 169 0.53 16.47 -3.34
CA VAL A 169 0.67 15.03 -3.08
C VAL A 169 1.16 14.30 -4.32
N TYR A 170 2.03 13.29 -4.17
CA TYR A 170 2.46 12.46 -5.31
C TYR A 170 1.28 11.66 -5.88
N LEU A 171 0.54 10.95 -5.02
CA LEU A 171 -0.58 10.10 -5.42
C LEU A 171 -1.82 10.34 -4.54
N VAL A 172 -2.91 10.81 -5.16
CA VAL A 172 -4.21 11.03 -4.52
C VAL A 172 -5.20 10.00 -5.04
N ILE A 173 -5.92 9.34 -4.13
CA ILE A 173 -7.04 8.45 -4.44
C ILE A 173 -8.31 9.10 -3.90
N ASP A 174 -9.27 9.42 -4.76
CA ASP A 174 -10.40 10.27 -4.38
C ASP A 174 -11.75 9.74 -4.87
N GLY A 175 -11.84 9.16 -6.07
CA GLY A 175 -13.12 8.70 -6.63
C GLY A 175 -14.03 9.79 -7.21
N PRO A 176 -15.27 9.39 -7.62
CA PRO A 176 -16.29 10.31 -8.11
C PRO A 176 -16.74 11.38 -7.09
N GLY A 177 -17.31 12.48 -7.58
CA GLY A 177 -17.91 13.51 -6.72
C GLY A 177 -16.97 14.03 -5.62
N SER A 178 -17.55 14.43 -4.49
CA SER A 178 -16.83 14.95 -3.31
C SER A 178 -16.86 14.05 -2.07
N THR A 179 -17.61 12.93 -2.12
CA THR A 179 -17.91 12.11 -0.94
C THR A 179 -17.67 10.61 -1.10
N THR A 180 -17.50 10.10 -2.32
CA THR A 180 -17.24 8.67 -2.57
C THR A 180 -15.75 8.39 -2.71
N MET A 181 -15.33 7.13 -2.82
CA MET A 181 -13.92 6.77 -3.08
C MET A 181 -13.80 5.98 -4.38
N ALA A 182 -12.61 6.04 -4.99
CA ALA A 182 -12.26 5.11 -6.06
C ALA A 182 -12.06 3.72 -5.43
N LEU A 183 -12.70 2.70 -5.99
CA LEU A 183 -12.75 1.38 -5.38
C LEU A 183 -11.57 0.51 -5.81
N ARG A 184 -11.06 -0.31 -4.89
CA ARG A 184 -10.09 -1.40 -5.13
C ARG A 184 -8.83 -0.95 -5.86
N THR A 185 -8.36 0.25 -5.57
CA THR A 185 -7.09 0.73 -6.11
C THR A 185 -5.93 -0.04 -5.47
N ASN A 186 -5.04 -0.60 -6.30
CA ASN A 186 -3.85 -1.32 -5.86
C ASN A 186 -2.60 -0.47 -6.10
N ILE A 187 -1.88 -0.16 -5.03
CA ILE A 187 -0.68 0.68 -5.02
C ILE A 187 0.46 -0.21 -4.54
N ALA A 188 1.27 -0.72 -5.47
CA ALA A 188 2.21 -1.79 -5.17
C ALA A 188 3.64 -1.55 -5.68
N ARG A 189 4.65 -1.80 -4.85
CA ARG A 189 6.07 -1.75 -5.28
C ARG A 189 6.51 -0.41 -5.86
N ASN A 190 5.86 0.68 -5.49
CA ASN A 190 6.31 2.01 -5.90
C ASN A 190 7.44 2.49 -4.97
N TYR A 191 8.28 3.35 -5.53
CA TYR A 191 9.34 4.02 -4.81
C TYR A 191 9.01 5.51 -4.67
N PHE A 192 8.59 5.93 -3.48
CA PHE A 192 8.38 7.34 -3.14
C PHE A 192 9.62 7.84 -2.42
N ARG A 193 10.30 8.85 -2.98
CA ARG A 193 11.51 9.37 -2.34
C ARG A 193 11.63 10.88 -2.40
N ASP A 194 12.48 11.41 -1.53
CA ASP A 194 13.01 12.77 -1.63
C ASP A 194 11.92 13.84 -1.76
N HIS A 195 10.84 13.70 -0.98
CA HIS A 195 9.82 14.73 -0.86
C HIS A 195 10.25 15.68 0.27
N SER A 196 10.38 16.96 -0.02
CA SER A 196 10.60 18.00 0.99
C SER A 196 9.55 19.10 0.82
N TYR A 197 9.06 19.65 1.90
CA TYR A 197 8.15 20.78 1.87
C TYR A 197 8.20 21.46 3.22
N SER A 198 8.45 22.77 3.24
CA SER A 198 8.63 23.53 4.48
C SER A 198 7.32 24.08 5.03
N GLY A 199 6.19 23.88 4.34
CA GLY A 199 4.88 24.30 4.82
C GLY A 199 4.29 23.31 5.82
N SER A 200 3.20 23.72 6.47
CA SER A 200 2.63 22.94 7.60
C SER A 200 1.73 21.77 7.20
N ASN A 201 1.23 21.73 5.96
CA ASN A 201 0.26 20.72 5.51
C ASN A 201 0.27 20.61 3.97
N GLY A 202 0.07 19.39 3.48
CA GLY A 202 -0.15 19.10 2.07
C GLY A 202 1.09 18.59 1.35
N GLY A 203 2.06 18.02 2.07
CA GLY A 203 3.28 17.43 1.50
C GLY A 203 3.28 15.89 1.53
N GLU A 204 2.10 15.26 1.59
CA GLU A 204 1.99 13.81 1.71
C GLU A 204 2.48 13.11 0.41
N PRO A 205 3.23 12.00 0.48
CA PRO A 205 3.42 11.11 -0.66
C PRO A 205 2.11 10.50 -1.15
N ILE A 206 1.32 9.90 -0.25
CA ILE A 206 0.02 9.28 -0.59
C ILE A 206 -1.08 9.88 0.26
N ARG A 207 -2.22 10.17 -0.38
CA ARG A 207 -3.47 10.49 0.30
C ARG A 207 -4.63 9.65 -0.21
N LEU A 208 -5.27 8.89 0.68
CA LEU A 208 -6.47 8.09 0.41
C LEU A 208 -7.72 8.85 0.88
N GLY A 209 -8.23 9.73 0.02
CA GLY A 209 -9.43 10.53 0.24
C GLY A 209 -9.16 11.88 0.92
N VAL A 210 -10.22 12.44 1.47
CA VAL A 210 -10.26 13.70 2.23
C VAL A 210 -11.36 13.58 3.29
N SER A 211 -11.46 14.53 4.22
CA SER A 211 -12.39 14.40 5.35
C SER A 211 -13.86 14.21 4.93
N SER A 212 -14.31 14.84 3.84
CA SER A 212 -15.67 14.64 3.30
C SER A 212 -15.94 13.21 2.83
N ARG A 213 -14.89 12.44 2.51
CA ARG A 213 -14.93 11.04 2.05
C ARG A 213 -14.64 10.03 3.17
N ALA A 214 -14.49 10.49 4.41
CA ALA A 214 -14.05 9.67 5.55
C ALA A 214 -14.82 8.34 5.68
N LEU A 215 -16.15 8.37 5.57
CA LEU A 215 -17.00 7.19 5.76
C LEU A 215 -17.08 6.28 4.52
N SER A 216 -16.54 6.70 3.38
CA SER A 216 -16.61 5.89 2.16
C SER A 216 -15.57 4.77 2.22
N ALA A 217 -16.03 3.53 2.15
CA ALA A 217 -15.18 2.37 1.94
C ALA A 217 -14.53 2.44 0.56
N ALA A 218 -13.21 2.22 0.49
CA ALA A 218 -12.45 2.26 -0.75
C ALA A 218 -11.89 0.90 -1.16
N ASP A 219 -11.71 -0.04 -0.21
CA ASP A 219 -11.00 -1.31 -0.41
C ASP A 219 -9.62 -1.12 -1.09
N ALA A 220 -8.97 0.02 -0.88
CA ALA A 220 -7.67 0.28 -1.48
C ALA A 220 -6.58 -0.53 -0.76
N THR A 221 -5.60 -1.02 -1.52
CA THR A 221 -4.45 -1.74 -0.98
C THR A 221 -3.17 -0.97 -1.29
N VAL A 222 -2.45 -0.57 -0.23
CA VAL A 222 -1.11 0.02 -0.31
C VAL A 222 -0.12 -1.00 0.20
N GLU A 223 0.62 -1.66 -0.71
CA GLU A 223 1.48 -2.77 -0.33
C GLU A 223 2.86 -2.79 -0.98
N TYR A 224 3.85 -3.29 -0.25
CA TYR A 224 5.23 -3.43 -0.74
C TYR A 224 5.83 -2.15 -1.32
N ASN A 225 5.44 -0.95 -0.85
CA ASN A 225 6.01 0.31 -1.30
C ASN A 225 7.17 0.75 -0.39
N LEU A 226 8.16 1.42 -0.98
CA LEU A 226 9.25 2.04 -0.24
C LEU A 226 9.05 3.55 -0.20
N PHE A 227 9.07 4.10 1.01
CA PHE A 227 9.08 5.53 1.29
C PHE A 227 10.42 5.90 1.93
N GLU A 228 11.20 6.73 1.25
CA GLU A 228 12.55 7.10 1.71
C GLU A 228 12.76 8.61 1.64
N ARG A 229 13.15 9.25 2.75
CA ARG A 229 13.32 10.71 2.83
C ARG A 229 12.07 11.46 2.35
N VAL A 230 10.89 10.96 2.71
CA VAL A 230 9.62 11.65 2.49
C VAL A 230 9.33 12.57 3.68
N ASN A 231 9.88 13.77 3.60
CA ASN A 231 9.97 14.75 4.66
C ASN A 231 9.04 15.96 4.46
N GLY A 232 8.12 15.90 3.49
CA GLY A 232 7.21 17.00 3.16
C GLY A 232 6.05 17.18 4.14
N ASP A 233 5.69 16.14 4.88
CA ASP A 233 4.54 16.13 5.80
C ASP A 233 4.76 15.06 6.88
N PRO A 234 4.24 15.23 8.11
CA PRO A 234 4.17 14.16 9.10
C PRO A 234 3.35 12.94 8.63
N GLU A 235 2.54 13.07 7.58
CA GLU A 235 1.74 11.99 7.00
C GLU A 235 2.40 11.44 5.71
N ALA A 236 3.22 10.38 5.81
CA ALA A 236 3.75 9.69 4.61
C ALA A 236 2.63 8.96 3.85
N ILE A 237 1.76 8.29 4.61
CA ILE A 237 0.51 7.70 4.13
C ILE A 237 -0.63 8.32 4.93
N SER A 238 -1.36 9.26 4.32
CA SER A 238 -2.53 9.88 4.92
C SER A 238 -3.81 9.15 4.50
N VAL A 239 -4.41 8.38 5.41
CA VAL A 239 -5.67 7.69 5.18
C VAL A 239 -6.84 8.55 5.67
N LYS A 240 -7.74 8.92 4.75
CA LYS A 240 -8.89 9.80 4.98
C LYS A 240 -10.17 9.18 4.37
N SER A 241 -10.30 7.86 4.51
CA SER A 241 -11.36 7.00 3.99
C SER A 241 -11.41 5.69 4.79
N SER A 242 -12.41 4.84 4.54
CA SER A 242 -12.62 3.59 5.28
C SER A 242 -12.21 2.33 4.51
N GLY A 243 -12.01 1.23 5.25
CA GLY A 243 -11.87 -0.13 4.67
C GLY A 243 -10.59 -0.36 3.86
N ASN A 244 -9.54 0.42 4.10
CA ASN A 244 -8.28 0.28 3.36
C ASN A 244 -7.34 -0.73 4.04
N THR A 245 -6.45 -1.33 3.23
CA THR A 245 -5.35 -2.18 3.71
C THR A 245 -4.00 -1.54 3.40
N ILE A 246 -3.19 -1.30 4.43
CA ILE A 246 -1.85 -0.73 4.34
C ILE A 246 -0.87 -1.75 4.91
N ARG A 247 -0.14 -2.47 4.04
CA ARG A 247 0.64 -3.62 4.49
C ARG A 247 2.01 -3.78 3.83
N PHE A 248 2.96 -4.34 4.56
CA PHE A 248 4.27 -4.73 4.01
C PHE A 248 5.06 -3.58 3.36
N ASN A 249 4.76 -2.34 3.74
CA ASN A 249 5.49 -1.17 3.26
C ASN A 249 6.73 -0.94 4.13
N THR A 250 7.73 -0.26 3.57
CA THR A 250 8.88 0.22 4.33
C THR A 250 8.92 1.74 4.27
N ILE A 251 8.92 2.38 5.44
CA ILE A 251 9.13 3.81 5.60
C ILE A 251 10.45 3.98 6.35
N ARG A 252 11.42 4.68 5.76
CA ARG A 252 12.74 4.86 6.38
C ARG A 252 13.29 6.26 6.20
N SER A 253 14.05 6.71 7.21
CA SER A 253 14.69 8.03 7.20
C SER A 253 13.74 9.16 6.78
N SER A 254 12.51 9.12 7.28
CA SER A 254 11.41 9.99 6.85
C SER A 254 10.78 10.69 8.03
N THR A 255 10.38 11.95 7.82
CA THR A 255 9.52 12.66 8.78
C THR A 255 8.16 11.99 8.85
N GLY A 256 7.59 11.63 7.70
CA GLY A 256 6.24 11.11 7.61
C GLY A 256 6.09 9.66 8.11
N GLY A 257 4.95 9.38 8.75
CA GLY A 257 4.53 8.05 9.19
C GLY A 257 3.21 7.58 8.53
N ILE A 258 2.58 6.56 9.09
CA ILE A 258 1.24 6.11 8.67
C ILE A 258 0.21 6.80 9.55
N VAL A 259 -0.72 7.55 8.95
CA VAL A 259 -1.76 8.25 9.71
C VAL A 259 -3.14 7.84 9.23
N LEU A 260 -3.89 7.18 10.11
CA LEU A 260 -5.33 6.97 9.98
C LEU A 260 -6.01 8.25 10.44
N ARG A 261 -6.09 9.22 9.52
CA ARG A 261 -6.46 10.61 9.83
C ARG A 261 -7.97 10.79 9.89
N HIS A 262 -8.71 10.11 9.02
CA HIS A 262 -10.16 10.03 9.02
C HIS A 262 -10.62 8.68 8.45
N GLY A 263 -11.86 8.29 8.76
CA GLY A 263 -12.45 7.04 8.30
C GLY A 263 -12.19 5.88 9.26
N ASN A 264 -12.81 4.74 8.99
CA ASN A 264 -12.94 3.61 9.91
C ASN A 264 -12.47 2.31 9.24
N GLU A 265 -12.32 1.22 10.01
CA GLU A 265 -12.15 -0.15 9.50
C GLU A 265 -10.90 -0.36 8.62
N ASN A 266 -9.91 0.52 8.74
CA ASN A 266 -8.61 0.37 8.09
C ASN A 266 -7.72 -0.67 8.79
N ARG A 267 -6.94 -1.43 8.01
CA ARG A 267 -5.96 -2.41 8.48
C ARG A 267 -4.53 -1.95 8.17
N VAL A 268 -3.68 -1.90 9.19
CA VAL A 268 -2.26 -1.56 9.10
C VAL A 268 -1.43 -2.76 9.57
N GLU A 269 -0.79 -3.45 8.63
CA GLU A 269 -0.25 -4.79 8.86
C GLU A 269 1.19 -4.97 8.37
N GLY A 270 2.07 -5.50 9.21
CA GLY A 270 3.37 -5.99 8.74
C GLY A 270 4.27 -4.90 8.11
N ASN A 271 4.10 -3.63 8.49
CA ASN A 271 4.91 -2.54 7.95
C ASN A 271 6.20 -2.36 8.76
N TYR A 272 7.26 -1.95 8.06
CA TYR A 272 8.53 -1.54 8.65
C TYR A 272 8.62 -0.02 8.69
N LEU A 273 8.62 0.57 9.89
CA LEU A 273 8.86 2.00 10.09
C LEU A 273 10.21 2.16 10.79
N LEU A 274 11.22 2.60 10.05
CA LEU A 274 12.62 2.53 10.46
C LEU A 274 13.23 3.93 10.62
N SER A 275 13.41 4.32 11.88
CA SER A 275 14.07 5.58 12.27
C SER A 275 13.35 6.81 11.71
N GLY A 276 12.02 6.81 11.79
CA GLY A 276 11.17 7.92 11.37
C GLY A 276 10.84 8.87 12.52
N ALA A 277 10.54 10.14 12.19
CA ALA A 277 10.11 11.14 13.17
C ALA A 277 8.64 10.99 13.59
N ASN A 278 7.84 10.25 12.79
CA ASN A 278 6.47 9.86 13.10
C ASN A 278 6.31 8.35 12.84
N GLY A 279 5.55 7.67 13.69
CA GLY A 279 5.26 6.24 13.56
C GLY A 279 3.86 6.00 12.97
N ILE A 280 2.97 5.38 13.74
CA ILE A 280 1.58 5.15 13.33
C ILE A 280 0.66 6.00 14.20
N ARG A 281 -0.17 6.87 13.62
CA ARG A 281 -1.12 7.71 14.36
C ARG A 281 -2.56 7.37 13.97
N ILE A 282 -3.43 7.25 14.97
CA ILE A 282 -4.74 6.61 14.82
C ILE A 282 -5.86 7.53 15.31
N TYR A 283 -6.87 7.75 14.45
CA TYR A 283 -8.18 8.31 14.76
C TYR A 283 -9.25 7.44 14.10
N GLY A 284 -10.51 7.54 14.54
CA GLY A 284 -11.60 6.74 13.98
C GLY A 284 -11.62 5.30 14.49
N ASN A 285 -12.52 4.51 13.92
CA ASN A 285 -13.03 3.30 14.57
C ASN A 285 -12.58 2.00 13.92
N ASP A 286 -12.62 0.93 14.72
CA ASP A 286 -12.54 -0.46 14.26
C ASP A 286 -11.27 -0.77 13.44
N HIS A 287 -10.18 -0.04 13.70
CA HIS A 287 -8.90 -0.27 13.06
C HIS A 287 -8.18 -1.49 13.62
N LEU A 288 -7.45 -2.20 12.76
CA LEU A 288 -6.53 -3.25 13.17
C LEU A 288 -5.09 -2.85 12.84
N ILE A 289 -4.25 -2.77 13.88
CA ILE A 289 -2.83 -2.45 13.79
C ILE A 289 -2.05 -3.66 14.28
N VAL A 290 -1.46 -4.43 13.36
CA VAL A 290 -0.93 -5.76 13.65
C VAL A 290 0.40 -6.07 12.98
N ASN A 291 1.27 -6.84 13.62
CA ASN A 291 2.55 -7.30 13.07
C ASN A 291 3.49 -6.18 12.60
N ASN A 292 3.31 -4.92 13.01
CA ASN A 292 4.19 -3.85 12.53
C ASN A 292 5.49 -3.82 13.34
N TYR A 293 6.60 -3.50 12.67
CA TYR A 293 7.89 -3.24 13.30
C TYR A 293 8.20 -1.75 13.23
N VAL A 294 8.20 -1.09 14.39
CA VAL A 294 8.26 0.37 14.49
C VAL A 294 9.48 0.78 15.32
N SER A 295 10.34 1.60 14.75
CA SER A 295 11.54 2.14 15.40
C SER A 295 11.69 3.64 15.18
N GLY A 296 12.09 4.37 16.22
CA GLY A 296 12.07 5.84 16.27
C GLY A 296 10.82 6.35 16.99
N ALA A 297 9.93 7.07 16.29
CA ALA A 297 8.61 7.40 16.85
C ALA A 297 7.69 6.16 16.93
N GLY A 298 6.93 6.04 18.03
CA GLY A 298 6.06 4.90 18.31
C GLY A 298 4.67 4.99 17.67
N ILE A 299 3.73 4.23 18.23
CA ILE A 299 2.32 4.27 17.86
C ILE A 299 1.58 5.26 18.78
N VAL A 300 0.77 6.13 18.19
CA VAL A 300 0.02 7.19 18.86
C VAL A 300 -1.49 6.94 18.69
N LEU A 301 -2.18 6.73 19.81
CA LEU A 301 -3.64 6.67 19.85
C LEU A 301 -4.22 8.07 20.06
N GLY A 302 -4.99 8.57 19.11
CA GLY A 302 -5.54 9.92 19.14
C GLY A 302 -6.57 10.14 20.26
N SER A 303 -7.03 11.39 20.37
CA SER A 303 -8.27 11.79 21.04
C SER A 303 -9.17 12.51 20.04
N GLY A 304 -10.48 12.56 20.32
CA GLY A 304 -11.47 13.14 19.42
C GLY A 304 -11.93 14.55 19.81
N THR A 305 -12.20 15.39 18.81
CA THR A 305 -13.08 16.57 18.95
C THR A 305 -14.55 16.18 18.84
N VAL A 306 -14.81 15.10 18.09
CA VAL A 306 -16.11 14.46 17.92
C VAL A 306 -15.96 12.99 18.27
N ARG A 307 -17.06 12.33 18.63
CA ARG A 307 -17.04 10.90 18.92
C ARG A 307 -16.88 10.17 17.59
N ASP A 308 -17.95 10.22 16.78
CA ASP A 308 -18.02 9.59 15.47
C ASP A 308 -18.68 10.53 14.47
N HIS A 309 -18.12 10.60 13.27
CA HIS A 309 -18.88 10.96 12.08
C HIS A 309 -19.81 9.80 11.68
N TYR A 310 -20.97 10.11 11.11
CA TYR A 310 -22.02 9.12 10.82
C TYR A 310 -22.70 9.33 9.45
N ASP A 311 -23.29 8.26 8.92
CA ASP A 311 -24.01 8.32 7.65
C ASP A 311 -25.28 9.17 7.76
N GLY A 312 -25.49 10.04 6.78
CA GLY A 312 -26.61 10.99 6.74
C GLY A 312 -26.26 12.40 7.24
N GLU A 313 -25.10 12.60 7.87
CA GLU A 313 -24.66 13.96 8.21
C GLU A 313 -24.12 14.73 6.99
N PRO A 314 -24.15 16.07 6.99
CA PRO A 314 -23.53 16.87 5.93
C PRO A 314 -22.02 16.59 5.85
N SER A 315 -21.50 16.33 4.65
CA SER A 315 -20.07 16.07 4.47
C SER A 315 -19.16 17.23 4.90
N SER A 316 -19.66 18.47 4.92
CA SER A 316 -18.97 19.65 5.43
C SER A 316 -18.79 19.64 6.95
N SER A 317 -19.60 18.86 7.68
CA SER A 317 -19.46 18.68 9.13
C SER A 317 -18.31 17.72 9.47
N ARG A 318 -17.87 16.91 8.49
CA ARG A 318 -16.78 15.93 8.63
C ARG A 318 -15.43 16.62 8.77
N THR A 319 -15.18 17.16 9.96
CA THR A 319 -14.05 17.99 10.31
C THR A 319 -13.53 17.61 11.70
N GLY A 320 -12.33 18.05 12.05
CA GLY A 320 -11.72 17.66 13.33
C GLY A 320 -11.21 16.21 13.33
N ASN A 321 -11.36 15.52 14.46
CA ASN A 321 -10.84 14.18 14.70
C ASN A 321 -11.87 13.34 15.46
N ASP A 322 -12.09 12.11 14.98
CA ASP A 322 -12.93 11.12 15.64
C ASP A 322 -12.11 10.48 16.74
N ALA A 323 -12.74 10.30 17.90
CA ALA A 323 -12.12 9.60 19.00
C ALA A 323 -11.91 8.13 18.58
N PRO A 324 -10.75 7.52 18.85
CA PRO A 324 -10.55 6.13 18.45
C PRO A 324 -11.43 5.17 19.24
N ASP A 325 -12.36 4.47 18.58
CA ASP A 325 -13.17 3.44 19.23
C ASP A 325 -12.95 2.06 18.64
N ARG A 326 -12.85 1.05 19.52
CA ARG A 326 -12.68 -0.38 19.16
C ARG A 326 -11.44 -0.67 18.31
N VAL A 327 -10.44 0.20 18.35
CA VAL A 327 -9.14 -0.03 17.73
C VAL A 327 -8.42 -1.18 18.41
N THR A 328 -7.85 -2.08 17.62
CA THR A 328 -7.06 -3.22 18.11
C THR A 328 -5.60 -3.09 17.68
N ILE A 329 -4.70 -3.01 18.65
CA ILE A 329 -3.24 -2.88 18.47
C ILE A 329 -2.58 -4.12 19.08
N VAL A 330 -2.14 -5.06 18.24
CA VAL A 330 -1.67 -6.37 18.70
C VAL A 330 -0.47 -6.88 17.93
N LEU A 331 0.37 -7.70 18.57
CA LEU A 331 1.50 -8.35 17.91
C LEU A 331 2.44 -7.37 17.19
N ASN A 332 2.57 -6.13 17.65
CA ASN A 332 3.54 -5.19 17.08
C ASN A 332 4.86 -5.27 17.86
N THR A 333 5.98 -5.08 17.17
CA THR A 333 7.30 -4.89 17.80
C THR A 333 7.67 -3.42 17.71
N LEU A 334 7.73 -2.75 18.85
CA LEU A 334 8.10 -1.35 18.98
C LEU A 334 9.48 -1.28 19.65
N ARG A 335 10.49 -0.89 18.89
CA ARG A 335 11.89 -0.96 19.29
C ARG A 335 12.57 0.39 19.20
N ASN A 336 13.41 0.72 20.17
CA ASN A 336 14.19 1.97 20.20
C ASN A 336 13.29 3.21 20.12
N ASN A 337 12.09 3.13 20.72
CA ASN A 337 11.21 4.27 20.89
C ASN A 337 11.41 4.85 22.29
N SER A 338 11.54 6.18 22.40
CA SER A 338 11.48 6.86 23.71
C SER A 338 10.07 6.81 24.31
N GLN A 339 9.06 6.70 23.45
CA GLN A 339 7.65 6.43 23.75
C GLN A 339 7.16 5.42 22.70
N ALA A 340 7.00 4.17 23.09
CA ALA A 340 6.57 3.10 22.19
C ALA A 340 5.06 3.24 21.91
N LEU A 341 4.26 3.36 22.97
CA LEU A 341 2.84 3.64 22.87
C LEU A 341 2.55 4.96 23.56
N ALA A 342 1.93 5.90 22.84
CA ALA A 342 1.50 7.16 23.39
C ALA A 342 0.03 7.41 23.09
N GLY A 343 -0.59 8.32 23.83
CA GLY A 343 -1.90 8.85 23.49
C GLY A 343 -1.94 10.38 23.49
N GLU A 344 -2.91 10.91 22.76
CA GLU A 344 -3.17 12.35 22.67
C GLU A 344 -4.25 12.77 23.68
N SER A 345 -4.06 13.90 24.38
CA SER A 345 -5.04 14.45 25.33
C SER A 345 -5.44 15.90 25.07
N GLN A 346 -5.02 16.48 23.95
CA GLN A 346 -5.36 17.87 23.59
C GLN A 346 -6.83 18.03 23.14
N ARG A 347 -7.58 16.93 23.02
CA ARG A 347 -9.03 16.94 22.72
C ARG A 347 -9.79 16.20 23.81
N THR A 348 -11.07 16.52 23.96
CA THR A 348 -11.87 16.16 25.15
C THR A 348 -12.41 14.74 25.14
N LEU A 349 -12.44 14.05 24.00
CA LEU A 349 -13.04 12.72 23.88
C LEU A 349 -11.96 11.62 23.89
N PRO A 350 -11.95 10.75 24.91
CA PRO A 350 -10.97 9.68 25.02
C PRO A 350 -11.31 8.49 24.10
N PRO A 351 -10.32 7.62 23.78
CA PRO A 351 -10.59 6.34 23.14
C PRO A 351 -11.52 5.43 23.95
N LEU A 352 -12.38 4.63 23.30
CA LEU A 352 -13.27 3.66 23.98
C LEU A 352 -13.20 2.27 23.35
N GLY A 353 -13.27 1.23 24.19
CA GLY A 353 -13.28 -0.17 23.75
C GLY A 353 -12.03 -0.62 23.00
N CYS A 354 -10.93 0.13 23.08
CA CYS A 354 -9.68 -0.20 22.40
C CYS A 354 -8.97 -1.37 23.10
N LYS A 355 -8.12 -2.08 22.35
CA LYS A 355 -7.34 -3.23 22.83
C LYS A 355 -5.88 -3.03 22.47
N ILE A 356 -5.01 -3.14 23.46
CA ILE A 356 -3.56 -3.10 23.29
C ILE A 356 -2.98 -4.35 23.95
N GLN A 357 -2.75 -5.38 23.14
CA GLN A 357 -2.46 -6.72 23.65
C GLN A 357 -1.29 -7.37 22.91
N ASP A 358 -0.48 -8.15 23.62
CA ASP A 358 0.55 -9.01 23.01
C ASP A 358 1.53 -8.26 22.09
N ASN A 359 1.83 -6.99 22.42
CA ASN A 359 2.88 -6.20 21.76
C ASN A 359 4.21 -6.34 22.52
N LEU A 360 5.32 -6.28 21.77
CA LEU A 360 6.67 -6.25 22.32
C LEU A 360 7.21 -4.82 22.29
N LEU A 361 7.45 -4.22 23.46
CA LEU A 361 7.95 -2.85 23.62
C LEU A 361 9.38 -2.88 24.18
N VAL A 362 10.36 -2.43 23.41
CA VAL A 362 11.78 -2.51 23.77
C VAL A 362 12.45 -1.15 23.62
N GLY A 363 12.95 -0.59 24.71
CA GLY A 363 13.64 0.71 24.69
C GLY A 363 14.50 0.95 25.92
N ASP A 364 15.57 1.74 25.75
CA ASP A 364 16.56 1.98 26.81
C ASP A 364 16.40 3.32 27.53
N SER A 365 15.58 4.22 27.01
CA SER A 365 15.34 5.54 27.60
C SER A 365 13.89 5.98 27.40
N GLY A 366 13.47 6.96 28.20
CA GLY A 366 12.10 7.49 28.18
C GLY A 366 11.10 6.61 28.95
N SER A 367 9.86 6.66 28.50
CA SER A 367 8.71 5.98 29.11
C SER A 367 7.99 5.20 28.01
N LEU A 368 8.06 3.86 28.05
CA LEU A 368 7.55 3.02 26.97
C LEU A 368 6.07 3.24 26.70
N VAL A 369 5.27 3.50 27.73
CA VAL A 369 3.86 3.84 27.61
C VAL A 369 3.55 5.19 28.24
N ASP A 370 2.96 6.09 27.46
CA ASP A 370 2.46 7.39 27.92
C ASP A 370 1.03 7.60 27.41
N MET A 371 0.07 7.02 28.12
CA MET A 371 -1.33 6.99 27.69
C MET A 371 -2.20 7.84 28.62
N PRO A 372 -2.66 9.04 28.22
CA PRO A 372 -3.45 9.91 29.09
C PRO A 372 -4.80 9.30 29.50
N TYR A 373 -5.34 8.40 28.67
CA TYR A 373 -6.61 7.71 28.93
C TYR A 373 -6.37 6.20 29.02
N LEU A 374 -6.36 5.67 30.24
CA LEU A 374 -6.26 4.22 30.46
C LEU A 374 -7.64 3.54 30.47
N GLN A 375 -8.67 4.26 30.94
CA GLN A 375 -10.05 3.78 30.91
C GLN A 375 -10.54 3.67 29.46
N GLY A 376 -11.28 2.60 29.15
CA GLY A 376 -11.70 2.32 27.79
C GLY A 376 -10.67 1.57 26.95
N ILE A 377 -9.50 1.24 27.51
CA ILE A 377 -8.47 0.42 26.86
C ILE A 377 -8.25 -0.88 27.64
N THR A 378 -8.33 -2.02 26.97
CA THR A 378 -7.95 -3.32 27.52
C THR A 378 -6.48 -3.59 27.25
N TRP A 379 -5.73 -3.92 28.30
CA TRP A 379 -4.31 -4.23 28.24
C TRP A 379 -4.07 -5.66 28.69
N SER A 380 -3.31 -6.46 27.92
CA SER A 380 -2.90 -7.80 28.35
C SER A 380 -1.69 -8.31 27.56
N GLY A 381 -0.88 -9.17 28.16
CA GLY A 381 0.15 -9.95 27.46
C GLY A 381 1.26 -9.15 26.76
N ASN A 382 1.31 -7.83 26.92
CA ASN A 382 2.41 -7.03 26.39
C ASN A 382 3.71 -7.38 27.14
N ILE A 383 4.84 -7.36 26.44
CA ILE A 383 6.15 -7.55 27.04
C ILE A 383 6.95 -6.26 26.91
N LEU A 384 7.48 -5.78 28.03
CA LEU A 384 8.35 -4.61 28.09
C LEU A 384 9.80 -5.04 28.37
N TRP A 385 10.78 -4.40 27.73
CA TRP A 385 12.19 -4.66 27.98
C TRP A 385 13.09 -3.43 27.76
N GLY A 386 14.29 -3.46 28.34
CA GLY A 386 15.34 -2.44 28.19
C GLY A 386 15.53 -1.59 29.44
N GLY A 387 16.19 -0.44 29.29
CA GLY A 387 16.40 0.56 30.35
C GLY A 387 15.24 1.56 30.58
N ALA A 388 14.31 1.70 29.63
CA ALA A 388 13.22 2.66 29.73
C ALA A 388 12.23 2.34 30.88
N ALA A 389 11.60 3.39 31.41
CA ALA A 389 10.52 3.23 32.37
C ALA A 389 9.31 2.58 31.70
N ASN A 390 8.51 1.83 32.45
CA ASN A 390 7.28 1.24 31.93
C ASN A 390 6.27 2.33 31.54
N GLY A 391 6.30 3.45 32.26
CA GLY A 391 5.33 4.52 32.15
C GLY A 391 4.06 4.22 32.91
N ASN A 392 2.90 4.56 32.33
CA ASN A 392 1.61 4.46 33.01
C ASN A 392 0.76 3.25 32.58
N ILE A 393 1.34 2.29 31.87
CA ILE A 393 0.67 1.02 31.54
C ILE A 393 0.19 0.31 32.83
N PRO A 394 -1.05 -0.21 32.89
CA PRO A 394 -1.54 -0.94 34.05
C PRO A 394 -0.69 -2.19 34.34
N SER A 395 -0.40 -2.48 35.60
CA SER A 395 0.47 -3.60 36.01
C SER A 395 -0.04 -4.98 35.59
N SER A 396 -1.35 -5.14 35.37
CA SER A 396 -1.95 -6.37 34.83
C SER A 396 -1.81 -6.50 33.31
N GLY A 397 -1.42 -5.42 32.63
CA GLY A 397 -1.39 -5.34 31.16
C GLY A 397 -0.07 -5.77 30.54
N PHE A 398 0.98 -6.01 31.34
CA PHE A 398 2.29 -6.36 30.84
C PHE A 398 3.11 -7.23 31.80
N THR A 399 4.16 -7.83 31.24
CA THR A 399 5.30 -8.36 32.00
C THR A 399 6.59 -7.69 31.54
N ARG A 400 7.61 -7.68 32.40
CA ARG A 400 8.94 -7.19 32.04
C ARG A 400 9.90 -8.37 31.95
N ALA A 401 10.33 -8.71 30.75
CA ALA A 401 11.15 -9.89 30.52
C ALA A 401 12.00 -9.73 29.26
N ASP A 402 13.16 -10.40 29.22
CA ASP A 402 14.10 -10.30 28.11
C ASP A 402 13.59 -11.05 26.87
N PRO A 403 13.29 -10.36 25.75
CA PRO A 403 12.91 -10.99 24.49
C PRO A 403 14.10 -11.59 23.75
N LYS A 404 15.33 -11.44 24.27
CA LYS A 404 16.58 -11.97 23.70
C LYS A 404 16.70 -11.69 22.20
N LEU A 405 16.34 -10.46 21.81
CA LEU A 405 16.30 -10.08 20.41
C LEU A 405 17.66 -10.22 19.74
N GLN A 406 17.68 -10.78 18.53
CA GLN A 406 18.86 -10.96 17.70
C GLN A 406 18.66 -10.24 16.37
N ALA A 407 19.64 -9.43 15.96
CA ALA A 407 19.60 -8.75 14.67
C ALA A 407 19.84 -9.75 13.53
N GLY A 408 18.92 -9.79 12.56
CA GLY A 408 19.12 -10.47 11.29
C GLY A 408 20.05 -9.67 10.36
N SER A 409 20.43 -10.29 9.23
CA SER A 409 21.27 -9.65 8.21
C SER A 409 20.60 -8.46 7.53
N ASP A 410 19.27 -8.38 7.61
CA ASP A 410 18.44 -7.27 7.13
C ASP A 410 18.30 -6.13 8.16
N GLY A 411 18.92 -6.27 9.33
CA GLY A 411 18.85 -5.30 10.42
C GLY A 411 17.59 -5.38 11.29
N VAL A 412 16.66 -6.30 10.98
CA VAL A 412 15.46 -6.53 11.79
C VAL A 412 15.82 -7.42 12.99
N CYS A 413 15.39 -7.00 14.18
CA CYS A 413 15.61 -7.77 15.40
C CYS A 413 14.47 -8.77 15.63
N ARG A 414 14.80 -10.06 15.73
CA ARG A 414 13.87 -11.19 15.89
C ARG A 414 14.08 -11.91 17.22
N LEU A 415 13.13 -12.74 17.65
CA LEU A 415 13.21 -13.47 18.91
C LEU A 415 14.35 -14.49 18.88
N GLY A 416 15.23 -14.43 19.89
CA GLY A 416 16.30 -15.40 20.07
C GLY A 416 15.89 -16.59 20.93
N SER A 417 16.75 -17.61 20.95
CA SER A 417 16.55 -18.83 21.77
C SER A 417 16.31 -18.51 23.25
N GLY A 418 15.22 -19.07 23.79
CA GLY A 418 14.81 -18.88 25.19
C GLY A 418 14.30 -17.47 25.50
N SER A 419 13.85 -16.74 24.48
CA SER A 419 13.14 -15.47 24.63
C SER A 419 11.87 -15.66 25.47
N ALA A 420 11.57 -14.69 26.32
CA ALA A 420 10.33 -14.68 27.10
C ALA A 420 9.07 -14.40 26.26
N ALA A 421 9.24 -13.98 25.00
CA ALA A 421 8.14 -13.73 24.07
C ALA A 421 7.69 -14.98 23.32
N LEU A 422 8.44 -16.09 23.40
CA LEU A 422 8.11 -17.33 22.72
C LEU A 422 6.87 -17.99 23.32
N ASN A 423 5.88 -18.32 22.47
CA ASN A 423 4.61 -18.94 22.83
C ASN A 423 3.87 -18.19 23.97
N ALA A 424 4.09 -16.88 24.08
CA ALA A 424 3.69 -16.08 25.25
C ALA A 424 2.45 -15.21 25.03
N ALA A 425 1.87 -15.20 23.82
CA ALA A 425 0.68 -14.40 23.52
C ALA A 425 -0.48 -14.81 24.43
N SER A 426 -1.14 -13.82 25.03
CA SER A 426 -2.28 -13.99 25.93
C SER A 426 -3.60 -14.23 25.20
N GLN A 427 -3.68 -13.89 23.92
CA GLN A 427 -4.87 -14.03 23.10
C GLN A 427 -4.69 -15.03 21.95
N ASN A 428 -5.81 -15.52 21.43
CA ASN A 428 -5.82 -16.23 20.14
C ASN A 428 -5.94 -15.21 19.00
N HIS A 429 -4.91 -15.14 18.16
CA HIS A 429 -4.84 -14.21 17.02
C HIS A 429 -5.21 -14.85 15.66
N SER A 430 -5.68 -16.10 15.62
CA SER A 430 -6.01 -16.78 14.35
C SER A 430 -7.07 -16.08 13.51
N GLY A 431 -7.93 -15.28 14.13
CA GLY A 431 -8.95 -14.47 13.45
C GLY A 431 -8.42 -13.14 12.90
N GLN A 432 -7.19 -12.77 13.25
CA GLN A 432 -6.58 -11.49 12.88
C GLN A 432 -5.48 -11.69 11.83
N VAL A 433 -4.58 -12.65 12.03
CA VAL A 433 -3.40 -12.90 11.18
C VAL A 433 -3.14 -14.39 11.04
N THR A 434 -2.48 -14.77 9.94
CA THR A 434 -2.08 -16.17 9.66
C THR A 434 -0.57 -16.35 9.56
N ASP A 435 0.15 -15.28 9.25
CA ASP A 435 1.61 -15.23 9.21
C ASP A 435 2.11 -14.01 10.00
N ASP A 436 3.42 -13.93 10.16
CA ASP A 436 4.11 -12.88 10.89
C ASP A 436 4.67 -11.80 9.93
N LEU A 437 5.47 -10.89 10.49
CA LEU A 437 6.13 -9.81 9.74
C LEU A 437 7.02 -10.31 8.59
N ASP A 438 7.63 -11.48 8.72
CA ASP A 438 8.52 -12.09 7.74
C ASP A 438 7.80 -12.99 6.73
N GLY A 439 6.48 -13.16 6.89
CA GLY A 439 5.66 -14.07 6.09
C GLY A 439 5.82 -15.53 6.49
N GLN A 440 6.28 -15.79 7.72
CA GLN A 440 6.35 -17.13 8.30
C GLN A 440 5.00 -17.44 8.99
N PRO A 441 4.48 -18.67 8.88
CA PRO A 441 3.20 -19.03 9.51
C PRO A 441 3.25 -18.88 11.03
N ARG A 442 2.19 -18.31 11.61
CA ARG A 442 1.99 -18.26 13.05
C ARG A 442 1.38 -19.57 13.56
N VAL A 443 1.94 -20.14 14.63
CA VAL A 443 1.52 -21.44 15.17
C VAL A 443 1.20 -21.28 16.65
N ALA A 444 -0.03 -21.61 17.04
CA ALA A 444 -0.41 -21.52 18.45
C ALA A 444 0.40 -22.50 19.34
N PRO A 445 0.79 -22.08 20.55
CA PRO A 445 0.59 -20.74 21.14
C PRO A 445 1.49 -19.69 20.46
N TYR A 446 0.95 -18.51 20.15
CA TYR A 446 1.69 -17.51 19.36
C TYR A 446 2.75 -16.78 20.18
N ASP A 447 3.72 -16.21 19.46
CA ASP A 447 4.73 -15.32 20.04
C ASP A 447 4.19 -13.90 20.26
N VAL A 448 4.71 -13.21 21.28
CA VAL A 448 4.43 -11.77 21.52
C VAL A 448 5.28 -10.90 20.60
N GLY A 449 4.66 -9.92 19.96
CA GLY A 449 5.30 -9.04 18.98
C GLY A 449 5.15 -9.52 17.55
N ALA A 450 5.84 -8.85 16.63
CA ALA A 450 5.64 -8.97 15.18
C ALA A 450 6.28 -10.20 14.53
N ASP A 451 7.23 -10.83 15.23
CA ASP A 451 7.97 -12.01 14.81
C ASP A 451 7.30 -13.27 15.39
N GLU A 452 7.25 -14.34 14.61
CA GLU A 452 6.98 -15.68 15.09
C GLU A 452 8.21 -16.54 14.86
N SER A 453 8.85 -16.97 15.94
CA SER A 453 10.10 -17.71 15.89
C SER A 453 9.95 -18.97 15.04
N SER A 454 10.62 -18.93 13.89
CA SER A 454 10.55 -19.98 12.89
C SER A 454 11.91 -20.23 12.27
N THR A 455 12.09 -21.46 11.78
CA THR A 455 13.25 -21.84 10.97
C THR A 455 12.97 -21.77 9.48
N GLN A 456 11.73 -21.42 9.08
CA GLN A 456 11.37 -21.25 7.68
C GLN A 456 12.10 -20.05 7.07
N PRO A 457 12.33 -20.02 5.75
CA PRO A 457 12.87 -18.83 5.10
C PRO A 457 11.97 -17.61 5.31
N THR A 458 12.57 -16.45 5.58
CA THR A 458 11.84 -15.17 5.53
C THR A 458 11.50 -14.85 4.08
N THR A 459 10.26 -14.38 3.83
CA THR A 459 9.77 -14.02 2.49
C THR A 459 9.46 -12.53 2.36
N ARG A 460 9.45 -11.83 3.50
CA ARG A 460 9.28 -10.37 3.61
C ARG A 460 10.45 -9.82 4.41
N HIS A 461 10.90 -8.64 4.02
CA HIS A 461 12.02 -7.93 4.63
C HIS A 461 11.84 -6.42 4.41
N PRO A 462 12.55 -5.56 5.15
CA PRO A 462 12.57 -4.13 4.86
C PRO A 462 13.00 -3.87 3.41
N LEU A 463 12.14 -3.21 2.64
CA LEU A 463 12.36 -2.98 1.23
C LEU A 463 13.54 -2.05 0.99
N ASN A 464 14.27 -2.33 -0.07
CA ASN A 464 15.32 -1.48 -0.62
C ASN A 464 14.99 -1.07 -2.06
N PRO A 465 15.75 -0.14 -2.67
CA PRO A 465 15.45 0.36 -4.01
C PRO A 465 15.41 -0.70 -5.12
N ALA A 466 16.00 -1.89 -4.93
CA ALA A 466 15.91 -2.99 -5.89
C ALA A 466 14.55 -3.72 -5.85
N ASP A 467 13.83 -3.65 -4.73
CA ASP A 467 12.53 -4.33 -4.54
C ASP A 467 11.35 -3.55 -5.16
N VAL A 468 11.58 -2.28 -5.51
CA VAL A 468 10.55 -1.30 -5.88
C VAL A 468 10.94 -0.48 -7.12
N GLY A 469 10.02 0.37 -7.58
CA GLY A 469 10.24 1.27 -8.70
C GLY A 469 10.34 0.54 -10.05
N PRO A 470 10.70 1.27 -11.12
CA PRO A 470 10.62 0.74 -12.48
C PRO A 470 11.42 -0.53 -12.68
N GLY A 471 12.54 -0.71 -11.97
CA GLY A 471 13.44 -1.86 -12.04
C GLY A 471 12.88 -3.17 -11.46
N ALA A 472 11.99 -3.10 -10.48
CA ALA A 472 11.56 -4.26 -9.69
C ALA A 472 10.96 -5.40 -10.53
N ALA A 473 11.18 -6.63 -10.08
CA ALA A 473 10.68 -7.85 -10.72
C ALA A 473 9.17 -7.81 -10.98
#